data_AF-A0A928YIR8-F1
#
_entry.id   AF-A0A928YIR8-F1
#
_cell.length_a   1.000
_cell.length_b   1.000
_cell.length_c   1.000
_cell.angle_alpha   90.00
_cell.angle_beta   90.00
_cell.angle_gamma   90.00
#
_symmetry.space_group_name_H-M   'P 1'
#
loop_
_entity.id
_entity.type
_entity.pdbx_description
1 polymer ?
#
loop_
_entity_poly.entity_id
_entity_poly.type
_entity_poly.pdbx_seq_one_letter_code
_entity_poly.pdbx_strand_id
1 'polypeptide(L)'
;MQVQGTTSPNFKAIKSVRCEGLYKKFPEQGKILVDTFKNNKTAMEFCKKYDVKLVFHACEEAMHSVKSSILIFLENPTKGWFSRLINGKYDKIDLAGYGNKYEVGKSLEESTKRLVDYMLESTNGKPVSGLLNQHLKLKNDEIQKVIGKPEFSSGSNAFTYTEAVKQWRRQDLQDSIKDLIEQSK
;
A
#
# COMPACT_ATOMS: atom_id res chain seq x y z
N MET A 1 9.31 -36.99 21.15
CA MET A 1 8.69 -35.64 21.16
C MET A 1 9.80 -34.61 21.24
N GLN A 2 9.95 -33.77 20.20
CA GLN A 2 10.49 -32.41 20.27
C GLN A 2 10.19 -31.77 18.91
N VAL A 3 9.13 -30.98 18.86
CA VAL A 3 8.77 -30.17 17.69
C VAL A 3 9.72 -28.99 17.70
N GLN A 4 10.61 -28.94 16.71
CA GLN A 4 11.50 -27.80 16.50
C GLN A 4 10.67 -26.53 16.32
N GLY A 5 11.00 -25.52 17.12
CA GLY A 5 10.31 -24.25 17.16
C GLY A 5 10.21 -23.64 15.77
N THR A 6 8.99 -23.43 15.31
CA THR A 6 8.68 -22.60 14.16
C THR A 6 9.13 -21.18 14.49
N THR A 7 10.28 -20.77 13.98
CA THR A 7 10.68 -19.37 13.91
C THR A 7 9.65 -18.64 13.04
N SER A 8 8.63 -18.08 13.70
CA SER A 8 7.68 -17.15 13.11
C SER A 8 8.45 -16.04 12.41
N PRO A 9 8.09 -15.63 11.17
CA PRO A 9 8.78 -14.54 10.53
C PRO A 9 8.59 -13.28 11.38
N ASN A 10 9.68 -12.61 11.71
CA ASN A 10 9.71 -11.45 12.57
C ASN A 10 9.20 -10.22 11.80
N PHE A 11 7.89 -10.18 11.49
CA PHE A 11 7.24 -9.07 10.78
C PHE A 11 7.17 -7.85 11.71
N LYS A 12 7.83 -6.75 11.33
CA LYS A 12 7.90 -5.52 12.14
C LYS A 12 7.21 -4.35 11.45
N ALA A 13 5.87 -4.43 11.41
CA ALA A 13 4.88 -3.35 11.49
C ALA A 13 5.13 -2.05 10.68
N ILE A 14 4.30 -1.02 10.92
CA ILE A 14 4.39 0.30 10.29
C ILE A 14 5.74 0.94 10.61
N LYS A 15 6.62 1.09 9.61
CA LYS A 15 7.97 1.61 9.78
C LYS A 15 8.04 3.13 9.85
N SER A 16 7.12 3.80 9.17
CA SER A 16 6.99 5.25 9.27
C SER A 16 5.59 5.70 8.89
N VAL A 17 5.10 6.74 9.58
CA VAL A 17 3.90 7.48 9.21
C VAL A 17 4.32 8.92 8.94
N ARG A 18 3.95 9.47 7.79
CA ARG A 18 4.27 10.85 7.40
C ARG A 18 3.04 11.58 6.90
N CYS A 19 2.93 12.85 7.28
CA CYS A 19 2.03 13.81 6.66
C CYS A 19 2.85 14.76 5.78
N GLU A 20 2.44 14.93 4.52
CA GLU A 20 3.14 15.70 3.51
C GLU A 20 2.22 16.68 2.78
N GLY A 21 2.84 17.66 2.10
CA GLY A 21 2.12 18.70 1.36
C GLY A 21 1.27 19.59 2.29
N LEU A 22 0.03 19.84 1.90
CA LEU A 22 -0.92 20.67 2.66
C LEU A 22 -1.15 20.13 4.07
N TYR A 23 -1.04 18.83 4.33
CA TYR A 23 -1.16 18.29 5.68
C TYR A 23 -0.04 18.70 6.64
N LYS A 24 1.09 19.24 6.14
CA LYS A 24 2.08 19.89 7.02
C LYS A 24 1.63 21.29 7.46
N LYS A 25 0.82 21.97 6.64
CA LYS A 25 0.26 23.30 6.92
C LYS A 25 -1.05 23.20 7.73
N PHE A 26 -1.80 22.11 7.53
CA PHE A 26 -3.08 21.79 8.16
C PHE A 26 -3.00 20.44 8.89
N PRO A 27 -2.24 20.36 10.01
CA PRO A 27 -1.92 19.10 10.69
C PRO A 27 -3.15 18.41 11.28
N GLU A 28 -4.19 19.15 11.64
CA GLU A 28 -5.47 18.63 12.14
C GLU A 28 -6.15 17.71 11.12
N GLN A 29 -6.15 18.08 9.85
CA GLN A 29 -6.71 17.27 8.77
C GLN A 29 -5.88 15.99 8.55
N GLY A 30 -4.55 16.11 8.61
CA GLY A 30 -3.66 14.95 8.54
C GLY A 30 -3.87 13.98 9.70
N LYS A 31 -4.07 14.51 10.92
CA LYS A 31 -4.33 13.71 12.13
C LYS A 31 -5.62 12.91 12.00
N ILE A 32 -6.69 13.50 11.45
CA ILE A 32 -7.96 12.79 11.21
C ILE A 32 -7.73 11.55 10.33
N LEU A 33 -6.93 11.67 9.26
CA LEU A 33 -6.65 10.52 8.39
C LEU A 33 -5.82 9.45 9.10
N VAL A 34 -4.78 9.86 9.82
CA VAL A 34 -3.92 8.93 10.57
C VAL A 34 -4.72 8.17 11.62
N ASP A 35 -5.56 8.88 12.38
CA ASP A 35 -6.39 8.28 13.43
C ASP A 35 -7.44 7.34 12.81
N THR A 36 -8.09 7.76 11.71
CA THR A 36 -9.07 6.92 10.99
C THR A 36 -8.41 5.65 10.43
N PHE A 37 -7.22 5.76 9.83
CA PHE A 37 -6.47 4.62 9.32
C PHE A 37 -6.10 3.64 10.43
N LYS A 38 -5.62 4.14 11.57
CA LYS A 38 -5.27 3.31 12.74
C LYS A 38 -6.47 2.60 13.36
N ASN A 39 -7.66 3.18 13.25
CA ASN A 39 -8.89 2.58 13.76
C ASN A 39 -9.49 1.54 12.79
N ASN A 40 -9.05 1.50 11.54
CA ASN A 40 -9.45 0.47 10.58
C ASN A 40 -8.71 -0.85 10.87
N LYS A 41 -9.46 -1.88 11.28
CA LYS A 41 -8.88 -3.18 11.69
C LYS A 41 -8.19 -3.88 10.53
N THR A 42 -8.82 -3.88 9.36
CA THR A 42 -8.29 -4.53 8.15
C THR A 42 -6.95 -3.91 7.72
N ALA A 43 -6.85 -2.58 7.76
CA ALA A 43 -5.62 -1.85 7.47
C ALA A 43 -4.52 -2.17 8.47
N MET A 44 -4.83 -2.20 9.77
CA MET A 44 -3.86 -2.53 10.79
C MET A 44 -3.39 -3.98 10.71
N GLU A 45 -4.27 -4.93 10.38
CA GLU A 45 -3.89 -6.32 10.13
C GLU A 45 -2.99 -6.48 8.91
N PHE A 46 -3.29 -5.77 7.82
CA PHE A 46 -2.42 -5.74 6.65
C PHE A 46 -1.04 -5.20 7.01
N CYS A 47 -0.95 -4.11 7.77
CA CYS A 47 0.31 -3.52 8.20
C CYS A 47 1.07 -4.38 9.23
N LYS A 48 0.43 -5.37 9.87
CA LYS A 48 1.12 -6.37 10.71
C LYS A 48 1.78 -7.48 9.88
N LYS A 49 1.22 -7.77 8.70
CA LYS A 49 1.73 -8.82 7.79
C LYS A 49 2.92 -8.34 6.96
N TYR A 50 3.00 -7.04 6.68
CA TYR A 50 3.99 -6.47 5.78
C TYR A 50 4.66 -5.25 6.42
N ASP A 51 5.96 -5.10 6.18
CA ASP A 51 6.69 -3.88 6.51
C ASP A 51 6.21 -2.75 5.59
N VAL A 52 5.57 -1.73 6.17
CA VAL A 52 4.98 -0.64 5.36
C VAL A 52 5.48 0.74 5.76
N LYS A 53 5.56 1.62 4.76
CA LYS A 53 5.69 3.07 4.96
C LYS A 53 4.38 3.73 4.54
N LEU A 54 3.79 4.52 5.44
CA LEU A 54 2.55 5.24 5.23
C LEU A 54 2.85 6.71 4.99
N VAL A 55 2.32 7.25 3.89
CA VAL A 55 2.38 8.69 3.57
C VAL A 55 0.97 9.19 3.30
N PHE A 56 0.54 10.15 4.11
CA PHE A 56 -0.68 10.93 3.91
C PHE A 56 -0.26 12.24 3.24
N HIS A 57 -0.68 12.45 1.99
CA HIS A 57 -0.25 13.58 1.18
C HIS A 57 -1.46 14.40 0.73
N ALA A 58 -1.32 15.71 0.70
CA ALA A 58 -2.29 16.57 0.03
C ALA A 58 -1.59 17.66 -0.77
N CYS A 59 -2.06 17.90 -1.99
CA CYS A 59 -1.54 18.96 -2.85
C CYS A 59 -2.68 19.77 -3.46
N GLU A 60 -2.45 21.08 -3.61
CA GLU A 60 -3.32 21.94 -4.40
C GLU A 60 -3.08 21.64 -5.89
N GLU A 61 -4.17 21.48 -6.62
CA GLU A 61 -4.23 21.35 -8.07
C GLU A 61 -4.87 22.63 -8.65
N ALA A 62 -5.20 22.65 -9.95
CA ALA A 62 -5.74 23.84 -10.59
C ALA A 62 -7.04 24.34 -9.93
N MET A 63 -7.29 25.65 -9.98
CA MET A 63 -8.53 26.29 -9.50
C MET A 63 -8.87 25.98 -8.03
N HIS A 64 -7.88 26.00 -7.14
CA HIS A 64 -8.05 25.71 -5.69
C HIS A 64 -8.58 24.30 -5.38
N SER A 65 -8.59 23.40 -6.36
CA SER A 65 -8.88 22.00 -6.10
C SER A 65 -7.75 21.38 -5.29
N VAL A 66 -8.08 20.40 -4.45
CA VAL A 66 -7.10 19.70 -3.62
C VAL A 66 -7.27 18.22 -3.82
N LYS A 67 -6.15 17.56 -4.09
CA LYS A 67 -6.04 16.11 -4.08
C LYS A 67 -5.40 15.68 -2.78
N SER A 68 -6.14 14.89 -2.01
CA SER A 68 -5.61 14.16 -0.85
C SER A 68 -5.35 12.71 -1.21
N SER A 69 -4.32 12.09 -0.65
CA SER A 69 -3.97 10.70 -0.94
C SER A 69 -3.41 9.96 0.28
N ILE A 70 -3.72 8.66 0.35
CA ILE A 70 -3.11 7.69 1.26
C ILE A 70 -2.22 6.79 0.41
N LEU A 71 -0.92 6.81 0.70
CA LEU A 71 0.07 6.01 0.02
C LEU A 71 0.64 4.97 1.00
N ILE A 72 0.48 3.69 0.68
CA ILE A 72 1.05 2.59 1.46
C ILE A 72 2.13 1.95 0.60
N PHE A 73 3.37 2.16 0.98
CA PHE A 73 4.51 1.55 0.31
C PHE A 73 4.90 0.27 1.05
N LEU A 74 4.93 -0.85 0.34
CA LEU A 74 5.48 -2.10 0.83
C LEU A 74 7.00 -1.99 0.80
N GLU A 75 7.65 -2.02 1.96
CA GLU A 75 9.11 -1.98 2.00
C GLU A 75 9.68 -3.37 1.77
N ASN A 76 10.47 -3.51 0.71
CA ASN A 76 11.28 -4.69 0.44
C ASN A 76 12.30 -4.91 1.57
N PRO A 77 12.28 -6.01 2.35
CA PRO A 77 13.37 -6.38 3.25
C PRO A 77 14.77 -6.46 2.61
N THR A 78 14.92 -6.63 1.28
CA THR A 78 16.27 -6.63 0.65
C THR A 78 16.66 -5.32 -0.04
N LYS A 79 17.23 -4.44 0.80
CA LYS A 79 18.37 -3.52 0.57
C LYS A 79 18.13 -2.17 -0.13
N GLY A 80 18.72 -1.15 0.51
CA GLY A 80 19.81 -0.37 -0.08
C GLY A 80 19.45 0.63 -1.17
N TRP A 81 20.31 1.65 -1.31
CA TRP A 81 20.03 2.88 -2.06
C TRP A 81 19.80 2.70 -3.58
N PHE A 82 20.11 1.53 -4.16
CA PHE A 82 19.87 1.20 -5.57
C PHE A 82 18.40 0.90 -5.91
N SER A 83 17.53 0.77 -4.89
CA SER A 83 16.07 0.62 -5.07
C SER A 83 15.37 1.84 -5.66
N ARG A 84 16.04 3.01 -5.73
CA ARG A 84 15.47 4.25 -6.28
C ARG A 84 15.29 4.23 -7.81
N LEU A 85 15.94 3.32 -8.53
CA LEU A 85 16.00 3.35 -10.00
C LEU A 85 14.93 2.49 -10.72
N ILE A 86 14.12 1.70 -10.01
CA ILE A 86 13.14 0.78 -10.64
C ILE A 86 11.77 0.81 -9.91
N ASN A 87 11.37 2.00 -9.47
CA ASN A 87 10.10 2.24 -8.79
C ASN A 87 8.96 2.41 -9.81
N GLY A 88 8.27 1.32 -10.15
CA GLY A 88 7.12 1.36 -11.06
C GLY A 88 5.95 0.52 -10.53
N LYS A 89 4.89 1.19 -10.06
CA LYS A 89 3.50 0.74 -9.86
C LYS A 89 3.16 -0.44 -8.92
N TYR A 90 4.02 -1.43 -8.68
CA TYR A 90 3.57 -2.67 -8.02
C TYR A 90 3.65 -2.68 -6.47
N ASP A 91 4.46 -1.81 -5.87
CA ASP A 91 4.76 -1.83 -4.43
C ASP A 91 4.00 -0.75 -3.63
N LYS A 92 2.95 -0.17 -4.23
CA LYS A 92 2.19 0.94 -3.64
C LYS A 92 0.69 0.69 -3.71
N ILE A 93 -0.01 0.90 -2.60
CA ILE A 93 -1.45 1.14 -2.59
C ILE A 93 -1.64 2.65 -2.61
N ASP A 94 -2.39 3.14 -3.59
CA ASP A 94 -2.72 4.56 -3.78
C ASP A 94 -4.23 4.73 -3.69
N LEU A 95 -4.68 5.57 -2.78
CA LEU A 95 -6.08 5.93 -2.65
C LEU A 95 -6.19 7.44 -2.56
N ALA A 96 -6.97 8.05 -3.46
CA ALA A 96 -7.07 9.50 -3.57
C ALA A 96 -8.51 10.00 -3.45
N GLY A 97 -8.69 11.12 -2.75
CA GLY A 97 -9.93 11.88 -2.67
C GLY A 97 -9.70 13.31 -3.18
N TYR A 98 -10.70 13.86 -3.87
CA TYR A 98 -10.62 15.21 -4.46
C TYR A 98 -11.67 16.13 -3.83
N GLY A 99 -11.26 17.37 -3.57
CA GLY A 99 -12.14 18.45 -3.16
C GLY A 99 -11.99 19.59 -4.14
N ASN A 100 -13.10 20.20 -4.53
CA ASN A 100 -13.11 21.31 -5.47
C ASN A 100 -14.06 22.39 -4.96
N LYS A 101 -13.49 23.32 -4.20
CA LYS A 101 -14.13 24.47 -3.62
C LYS A 101 -13.32 25.71 -4.01
N TYR A 102 -13.96 26.87 -3.96
CA TYR A 102 -13.34 28.17 -4.25
C TYR A 102 -12.26 28.60 -3.24
N GLU A 103 -11.89 27.73 -2.30
CA GLU A 103 -10.92 28.00 -1.24
C GLU A 103 -10.16 26.72 -0.90
N VAL A 104 -8.84 26.80 -0.85
CA VAL A 104 -7.95 25.64 -0.63
C VAL A 104 -8.25 24.91 0.67
N GLY A 105 -8.54 25.63 1.76
CA GLY A 105 -8.90 25.03 3.05
C GLY A 105 -10.16 24.17 2.96
N LYS A 106 -11.22 24.68 2.32
CA LYS A 106 -12.47 23.95 2.11
C LYS A 106 -12.30 22.78 1.14
N SER A 107 -11.48 22.93 0.10
CA SER A 107 -11.12 21.83 -0.80
C SER A 107 -10.37 20.73 -0.07
N LEU A 108 -9.44 21.09 0.82
CA LEU A 108 -8.71 20.14 1.65
C LEU A 108 -9.61 19.40 2.62
N GLU A 109 -10.56 20.09 3.28
CA GLU A 109 -11.56 19.46 4.14
C GLU A 109 -12.41 18.44 3.37
N GLU A 110 -12.90 18.83 2.18
CA GLU A 110 -13.70 17.95 1.34
C GLU A 110 -12.91 16.73 0.85
N SER A 111 -11.69 16.92 0.35
CA SER A 111 -10.83 15.82 -0.12
C SER A 111 -10.46 14.88 1.02
N THR A 112 -10.19 15.42 2.21
CA THR A 112 -9.89 14.66 3.43
C THR A 112 -11.10 13.84 3.87
N LYS A 113 -12.30 14.44 3.92
CA LYS A 113 -13.53 13.75 4.27
C LYS A 113 -13.81 12.56 3.35
N ARG A 114 -13.60 12.71 2.05
CA ARG A 114 -13.76 11.59 1.10
C ARG A 114 -12.82 10.44 1.39
N LEU A 115 -11.56 10.71 1.76
CA LEU A 115 -10.64 9.66 2.16
C LEU A 115 -11.06 8.98 3.47
N VAL A 116 -11.59 9.73 4.44
CA VAL A 116 -12.19 9.15 5.65
C VAL A 116 -13.31 8.18 5.26
N ASP A 117 -14.23 8.58 4.40
CA ASP A 117 -15.33 7.74 3.91
C ASP A 117 -14.83 6.48 3.18
N TYR A 118 -13.64 6.53 2.59
CA TYR A 118 -13.00 5.36 1.97
C TYR A 118 -12.36 4.38 2.95
N MET A 119 -12.03 4.85 4.15
CA MET A 119 -11.43 4.05 5.22
C MET A 119 -12.44 3.50 6.21
N LEU A 120 -13.61 4.11 6.35
CA LEU A 120 -14.61 3.64 7.29
C LEU A 120 -15.10 2.22 6.89
N GLU A 121 -15.27 1.36 7.89
CA GLU A 121 -15.83 0.01 7.69
C GLU A 121 -17.37 0.09 7.71
N SER A 122 -18.03 -0.80 6.97
CA SER A 122 -19.50 -0.89 7.00
C SER A 122 -19.97 -1.17 8.43
N THR A 123 -20.68 -0.22 9.02
CA THR A 123 -21.33 -0.38 10.32
C THR A 123 -22.83 -0.38 10.10
N ASN A 124 -23.51 -1.38 10.66
CA ASN A 124 -24.99 -1.47 10.70
C ASN A 124 -25.69 -1.45 9.33
N GLY A 125 -25.19 -2.22 8.35
CA GLY A 125 -25.89 -2.47 7.09
C GLY A 125 -25.98 -1.29 6.13
N LYS A 126 -25.35 -0.15 6.42
CA LYS A 126 -25.20 0.96 5.48
C LYS A 126 -23.92 0.78 4.67
N PRO A 127 -23.96 0.99 3.34
CA PRO A 127 -22.77 0.89 2.52
C PRO A 127 -21.81 2.01 2.93
N VAL A 128 -20.77 1.63 3.65
CA VAL A 128 -19.56 2.43 3.77
C VAL A 128 -18.59 1.89 2.72
N SER A 129 -17.97 2.77 1.94
CA SER A 129 -17.39 2.37 0.65
C SER A 129 -16.34 1.26 0.75
N GLY A 130 -15.67 1.13 1.92
CA GLY A 130 -14.74 0.03 2.21
C GLY A 130 -13.60 -0.08 1.20
N LEU A 131 -13.36 0.99 0.44
CA LEU A 131 -12.46 0.98 -0.72
C LEU A 131 -11.04 0.69 -0.29
N LEU A 132 -10.60 1.22 0.86
CA LEU A 132 -9.29 0.88 1.43
C LEU A 132 -9.18 -0.63 1.66
N ASN A 133 -10.18 -1.25 2.29
CA ASN A 133 -10.17 -2.69 2.60
C ASN A 133 -10.14 -3.54 1.33
N GLN A 134 -10.87 -3.14 0.29
CA GLN A 134 -10.84 -3.82 -1.01
C GLN A 134 -9.45 -3.76 -1.65
N HIS A 135 -8.82 -2.58 -1.66
CA HIS A 135 -7.46 -2.42 -2.21
C HIS A 135 -6.43 -3.23 -1.42
N LEU A 136 -6.53 -3.23 -0.08
CA LEU A 136 -5.66 -4.02 0.78
C LEU A 136 -5.86 -5.53 0.55
N LYS A 137 -7.10 -5.99 0.38
CA LYS A 137 -7.40 -7.40 0.10
C LYS A 137 -6.84 -7.82 -1.25
N LEU A 138 -7.12 -7.07 -2.31
CA LEU A 138 -6.58 -7.35 -3.65
C LEU A 138 -5.05 -7.41 -3.62
N LYS A 139 -4.41 -6.42 -2.96
CA LYS A 139 -2.96 -6.41 -2.82
C LYS A 139 -2.46 -7.60 -2.01
N ASN A 140 -3.12 -7.97 -0.92
CA ASN A 140 -2.78 -9.16 -0.14
C ASN A 140 -2.89 -10.44 -0.98
N ASP A 141 -3.93 -10.59 -1.78
CA ASP A 141 -4.14 -11.77 -2.61
C ASP A 141 -3.06 -11.87 -3.72
N GLU A 142 -2.67 -10.73 -4.32
CA GLU A 142 -1.52 -10.66 -5.22
C GLU A 142 -0.22 -11.12 -4.53
N ILE A 143 0.04 -10.62 -3.32
CA ILE A 143 1.22 -10.98 -2.53
C ILE A 143 1.23 -12.49 -2.24
N GLN A 144 0.12 -13.03 -1.75
CA GLN A 144 0.03 -14.43 -1.35
C GLN A 144 0.10 -15.38 -2.55
N LYS A 145 -0.45 -15.00 -3.72
CA LYS A 145 -0.27 -15.75 -4.97
C LYS A 145 1.20 -15.85 -5.39
N VAL A 146 1.97 -14.79 -5.18
CA VAL A 146 3.40 -14.79 -5.47
C VAL A 146 4.15 -15.67 -4.47
N ILE A 147 3.91 -15.53 -3.17
CA ILE A 147 4.60 -16.32 -2.13
C ILE A 147 4.20 -17.81 -2.17
N GLY A 148 2.97 -18.13 -2.59
CA GLY A 148 2.44 -19.49 -2.60
C GLY A 148 2.92 -20.39 -3.75
N LYS A 149 3.77 -19.91 -4.68
CA LYS A 149 4.27 -20.74 -5.78
C LYS A 149 5.31 -21.77 -5.28
N PRO A 150 5.37 -22.98 -5.87
CA PRO A 150 6.27 -24.06 -5.45
C PRO A 150 7.76 -23.70 -5.40
N GLU A 151 8.16 -22.79 -6.30
CA GLU A 151 9.51 -22.24 -6.41
C GLU A 151 9.95 -21.41 -5.20
N PHE A 152 8.99 -21.03 -4.35
CA PHE A 152 9.18 -20.29 -3.11
C PHE A 152 8.87 -21.12 -1.86
N SER A 153 8.36 -22.35 -2.02
CA SER A 153 7.99 -23.24 -0.92
C SER A 153 9.01 -24.35 -0.63
N SER A 154 10.05 -24.48 -1.46
CA SER A 154 11.06 -25.55 -1.38
C SER A 154 12.47 -25.00 -1.18
N GLY A 155 12.84 -24.71 0.07
CA GLY A 155 14.22 -24.38 0.43
C GLY A 155 14.34 -23.70 1.79
N SER A 156 15.01 -24.36 2.70
CA SER A 156 15.31 -24.03 4.10
C SER A 156 16.11 -22.73 4.33
N ASN A 157 15.60 -21.57 3.93
CA ASN A 157 16.04 -20.27 4.43
C ASN A 157 14.88 -19.28 4.25
N ALA A 158 14.70 -18.35 5.20
CA ALA A 158 13.57 -17.42 5.25
C ALA A 158 13.38 -16.65 3.92
N PHE A 159 12.55 -17.20 3.02
CA PHE A 159 12.26 -16.63 1.72
C PHE A 159 11.35 -15.41 1.94
N THR A 160 11.89 -14.22 1.77
CA THR A 160 11.14 -12.99 2.05
C THR A 160 10.21 -12.65 0.87
N TYR A 161 9.07 -11.99 1.13
CA TYR A 161 8.16 -11.48 0.08
C TYR A 161 8.92 -10.75 -1.05
N THR A 162 9.98 -10.05 -0.69
CA THR A 162 10.89 -9.40 -1.64
C THR A 162 11.55 -10.33 -2.65
N GLU A 163 12.07 -11.46 -2.19
CA GLU A 163 12.76 -12.41 -3.07
C GLU A 163 11.76 -13.06 -4.01
N ALA A 164 10.54 -13.32 -3.51
CA ALA A 164 9.45 -13.83 -4.32
C ALA A 164 9.02 -12.84 -5.42
N VAL A 165 8.91 -11.55 -5.09
CA VAL A 165 8.63 -10.49 -6.07
C VAL A 165 9.77 -10.31 -7.07
N LYS A 166 11.03 -10.32 -6.62
CA LYS A 166 12.21 -10.19 -7.51
C LYS A 166 12.36 -11.34 -8.49
N GLN A 167 11.99 -12.56 -8.09
CA GLN A 167 12.03 -13.74 -8.94
C GLN A 167 10.83 -13.78 -9.88
N TRP A 168 9.62 -13.52 -9.38
CA TRP A 168 8.42 -13.43 -10.21
C TRP A 168 8.57 -12.37 -11.32
N ARG A 169 9.09 -11.18 -11.00
CA ARG A 169 9.32 -10.12 -12.00
C ARG A 169 10.37 -10.51 -13.04
N ARG A 170 11.35 -11.34 -12.68
CA ARG A 170 12.33 -11.86 -13.65
C ARG A 170 11.70 -12.84 -14.62
N GLN A 171 10.78 -13.69 -14.14
CA GLN A 171 10.02 -14.60 -14.98
C GLN A 171 9.03 -13.86 -15.88
N ASP A 172 8.23 -12.94 -15.32
CA ASP A 172 7.24 -12.15 -16.08
C ASP A 172 7.88 -11.35 -17.23
N LEU A 173 9.06 -10.78 -16.99
CA LEU A 173 9.85 -10.11 -18.01
C LEU A 173 10.39 -11.08 -19.07
N GLN A 174 10.86 -12.27 -18.66
CA GLN A 174 11.32 -13.31 -19.59
C GLN A 174 10.20 -13.84 -20.47
N ASP A 175 9.02 -14.07 -19.89
CA ASP A 175 7.83 -14.54 -20.60
C ASP A 175 7.35 -13.47 -21.60
N SER A 176 7.31 -12.20 -21.18
CA SER A 176 6.95 -11.08 -22.09
C SER A 176 7.93 -10.92 -23.26
N ILE A 177 9.23 -11.11 -23.03
CA ILE A 177 10.25 -11.08 -24.09
C ILE A 177 10.05 -12.25 -25.05
N LYS A 178 9.75 -13.44 -24.52
CA LYS A 178 9.50 -14.63 -25.32
C LYS A 178 8.27 -14.47 -26.22
N ASP A 179 7.17 -13.96 -25.67
CA ASP A 179 5.95 -13.69 -26.43
C ASP A 179 6.18 -12.67 -27.56
N LEU A 180 6.98 -11.62 -27.31
CA LEU A 180 7.37 -10.64 -28.33
C LEU A 180 8.19 -11.27 -29.47
N ILE A 181 9.12 -12.18 -29.13
CA ILE A 181 9.92 -12.90 -30.12
C ILE A 181 9.03 -13.82 -30.96
N GLU A 182 8.06 -14.51 -30.34
CA GLU A 182 7.13 -15.40 -31.01
C GLU A 182 6.14 -14.65 -31.92
N GLN A 183 5.69 -13.46 -31.53
CA GLN A 183 4.82 -12.61 -32.36
C GLN A 183 5.55 -11.92 -33.53
N SER A 184 6.88 -11.88 -33.50
CA SER A 184 7.71 -11.28 -34.55
C SER A 184 8.10 -12.24 -35.68
N LYS A 185 7.67 -13.50 -35.61
CA LYS A 185 7.87 -14.55 -36.62
C LYS A 185 6.59 -14.76 -37.42
#